data_AF-A0A8J6JHN8-F1
#
_entry.id   AF-A0A8J6JHN8-F1
#
_cell.length_a   1.000
_cell.length_b   1.000
_cell.length_c   1.000
_cell.angle_alpha   90.00
_cell.angle_beta   90.00
_cell.angle_gamma   90.00
#
_symmetry.space_group_name_H-M   'P 1'
#
loop_
_entity.id
_entity.type
_entity.pdbx_description
1 polymer ?
#
loop_
_entity_poly.entity_id
_entity_poly.type
_entity_poly.pdbx_seq_one_letter_code
_entity_poly.pdbx_strand_id
1 'polypeptide(L)'
;MKQVSLSESELRRRRAWLARLAEEHPGQSATDPDLPAEIRAAFSLSEEAGAAFYGSLSDEDLLDVLRRRAEELGRSPAQKEIYWVWRAYLRQRFGKWPYALTAAGLSKSAGSGGKSLARQEEERRQRAALLSEVRRAAAELGRVPHPKDLPQVCEGLRREYATWADVLAAAGVERVRTVHPVTDLDARCRAMLEMLKAQAVELGRAPLRSEVDETLRGTLVNRCGSWRNVLYQIGLEPVVHISPFSGAALDRSPGRTRPHSTALYDCYYRLLSPGPDTRRNLTLVEELARSLGRPPKRGEVPAQVRRQLQDACGSWANALYQLGLHTEPQGAGAPVQK
;
A
#
# COMPACT_ATOMS: atom_id res chain seq x y z
N MET A 1 -27.69 -37.30 5.27
CA MET A 1 -26.75 -38.15 4.52
C MET A 1 -25.49 -38.25 5.35
N LYS A 2 -25.04 -39.45 5.72
CA LYS A 2 -23.82 -39.62 6.53
C LYS A 2 -22.63 -39.27 5.63
N GLN A 3 -21.81 -38.31 6.02
CA GLN A 3 -20.53 -38.05 5.34
C GLN A 3 -19.70 -39.34 5.36
N VAL A 4 -19.45 -39.94 4.21
CA VAL A 4 -18.46 -41.03 4.08
C VAL A 4 -17.10 -40.45 4.45
N SER A 5 -16.60 -40.81 5.63
CA SER A 5 -15.26 -40.46 6.11
C SER A 5 -14.33 -41.62 5.80
N LEU A 6 -13.31 -41.38 4.96
CA LEU A 6 -12.30 -42.38 4.63
C LEU A 6 -11.22 -42.42 5.72
N SER A 7 -10.80 -43.63 6.11
CA SER A 7 -9.69 -43.80 7.04
C SER A 7 -8.37 -43.29 6.45
N GLU A 8 -7.42 -42.86 7.29
CA GLU A 8 -6.10 -42.39 6.83
C GLU A 8 -5.33 -43.46 6.04
N SER A 9 -5.44 -44.73 6.44
CA SER A 9 -4.88 -45.87 5.71
C SER A 9 -5.50 -46.02 4.31
N GLU A 10 -6.80 -45.76 4.17
CA GLU A 10 -7.47 -45.84 2.89
C GLU A 10 -7.11 -44.66 1.99
N LEU A 11 -7.01 -43.45 2.56
CA LEU A 11 -6.50 -42.28 1.83
C LEU A 11 -5.08 -42.50 1.33
N ARG A 12 -4.20 -43.11 2.14
CA ARG A 12 -2.83 -43.46 1.72
C ARG A 12 -2.83 -44.48 0.58
N ARG A 13 -3.66 -45.52 0.67
CA ARG A 13 -3.81 -46.52 -0.41
C ARG A 13 -4.32 -45.88 -1.70
N ARG A 14 -5.35 -45.03 -1.61
CA ARG A 14 -5.92 -44.32 -2.77
C ARG A 14 -4.92 -43.35 -3.40
N ARG A 15 -4.12 -42.63 -2.61
CA ARG A 15 -3.02 -41.79 -3.13
C ARG A 15 -1.99 -42.61 -3.91
N ALA A 16 -1.52 -43.72 -3.34
CA ALA A 16 -0.55 -44.60 -4.01
C ALA A 16 -1.15 -45.23 -5.29
N TRP A 17 -2.40 -45.66 -5.23
CA TRP A 17 -3.10 -46.21 -6.39
C TRP A 17 -3.26 -45.18 -7.51
N LEU A 18 -3.65 -43.95 -7.17
CA LEU A 18 -3.81 -42.89 -8.15
C LEU A 18 -2.47 -42.46 -8.79
N ALA A 19 -1.39 -42.45 -8.03
CA ALA A 19 -0.05 -42.21 -8.57
C ALA A 19 0.33 -43.28 -9.60
N ARG A 20 0.14 -44.56 -9.28
CA ARG A 20 0.39 -45.68 -10.20
C ARG A 20 -0.45 -45.59 -11.47
N LEU A 21 -1.75 -45.30 -11.34
CA LEU A 21 -2.65 -45.12 -12.50
C LEU A 21 -2.18 -43.98 -13.42
N ALA A 22 -1.66 -42.88 -12.84
CA ALA A 22 -1.15 -41.76 -13.60
C ALA A 22 0.12 -42.11 -14.40
N GLU A 23 0.95 -43.02 -13.89
CA GLU A 23 2.15 -43.53 -14.56
C GLU A 23 1.82 -44.56 -15.66
N GLU A 24 0.95 -45.53 -15.36
CA GLU A 24 0.59 -46.62 -16.28
C GLU A 24 -0.32 -46.14 -17.43
N HIS A 25 -1.23 -45.20 -17.16
CA HIS A 25 -2.26 -44.77 -18.09
C HIS A 25 -2.39 -43.24 -18.22
N PRO A 26 -1.31 -42.50 -18.54
CA PRO A 26 -1.30 -41.03 -18.51
C PRO A 26 -2.31 -40.36 -19.47
N GLY A 27 -2.70 -41.06 -20.54
CA GLY A 27 -3.64 -40.58 -21.56
C GLY A 27 -5.11 -40.90 -21.29
N GLN A 28 -5.43 -41.68 -20.25
CA GLN A 28 -6.79 -42.13 -19.96
C GLN A 28 -7.73 -40.94 -19.69
N SER A 29 -8.98 -41.04 -20.14
CA SER A 29 -10.02 -40.01 -19.96
C SER A 29 -11.08 -40.45 -18.95
N ALA A 30 -11.73 -39.48 -18.30
CA ALA A 30 -12.90 -39.74 -17.46
C ALA A 30 -14.09 -40.34 -18.26
N THR A 31 -14.15 -40.03 -19.55
CA THR A 31 -15.18 -40.49 -20.50
C THR A 31 -14.76 -41.73 -21.27
N ASP A 32 -13.64 -42.35 -20.90
CA ASP A 32 -13.19 -43.57 -21.53
C ASP A 32 -14.23 -44.68 -21.26
N PRO A 33 -14.82 -45.29 -22.32
CA PRO A 33 -15.85 -46.31 -22.16
C PRO A 33 -15.32 -47.55 -21.42
N ASP A 34 -14.01 -47.81 -21.49
CA ASP A 34 -13.36 -48.95 -20.85
C ASP A 34 -12.79 -48.61 -19.47
N LEU A 35 -13.07 -47.41 -18.93
CA LEU A 35 -12.63 -47.01 -17.59
C LEU A 35 -13.23 -47.96 -16.53
N PRO A 36 -12.42 -48.71 -15.77
CA PRO A 36 -12.91 -49.61 -14.74
C PRO A 36 -13.84 -48.88 -13.75
N ALA A 37 -14.98 -49.48 -13.46
CA ALA A 37 -15.99 -48.92 -12.57
C ALA A 37 -15.43 -48.58 -11.17
N GLU A 38 -14.46 -49.37 -10.70
CA GLU A 38 -13.76 -49.15 -9.42
C GLU A 38 -12.98 -47.83 -9.39
N ILE A 39 -12.31 -47.47 -10.49
CA ILE A 39 -11.57 -46.20 -10.59
C ILE A 39 -12.54 -45.03 -10.56
N ARG A 40 -13.67 -45.14 -11.29
CA ARG A 40 -14.72 -44.12 -11.28
C ARG A 40 -15.31 -43.96 -9.87
N ALA A 41 -15.70 -45.05 -9.23
CA ALA A 41 -16.24 -45.06 -7.86
C ALA A 41 -15.27 -44.44 -6.84
N ALA A 42 -13.97 -44.72 -6.97
CA ALA A 42 -12.96 -44.29 -6.01
C ALA A 42 -12.52 -42.83 -6.16
N PHE A 43 -12.58 -42.25 -7.36
CA PHE A 43 -11.96 -40.95 -7.67
C PHE A 43 -12.87 -39.93 -8.38
N SER A 44 -14.00 -40.34 -8.96
CA SER A 44 -14.90 -39.38 -9.61
C SER A 44 -15.54 -38.45 -8.58
N LEU A 45 -15.66 -37.16 -8.94
CA LEU A 45 -16.38 -36.18 -8.12
C LEU A 45 -17.90 -36.44 -8.06
N SER A 46 -18.43 -37.25 -8.98
CA SER A 46 -19.84 -37.66 -8.99
C SER A 46 -20.17 -38.77 -7.98
N GLU A 47 -19.14 -39.47 -7.50
CA GLU A 47 -19.27 -40.64 -6.63
C GLU A 47 -18.95 -40.23 -5.20
N GLU A 48 -19.71 -40.72 -4.22
CA GLU A 48 -19.58 -40.29 -2.82
C GLU A 48 -18.17 -40.53 -2.27
N ALA A 49 -17.59 -41.69 -2.58
CA ALA A 49 -16.25 -42.05 -2.14
C ALA A 49 -15.16 -41.23 -2.84
N GLY A 50 -15.35 -40.85 -4.11
CA GLY A 50 -14.42 -39.99 -4.85
C GLY A 50 -14.50 -38.53 -4.41
N ALA A 51 -15.69 -38.02 -4.12
CA ALA A 51 -15.88 -36.71 -3.51
C ALA A 51 -15.25 -36.64 -2.11
N ALA A 52 -15.37 -37.70 -1.29
CA ALA A 52 -14.72 -37.79 0.01
C ALA A 52 -13.18 -37.79 -0.11
N PHE A 53 -12.62 -38.53 -1.07
CA PHE A 53 -11.18 -38.51 -1.34
C PHE A 53 -10.71 -37.12 -1.78
N TYR A 54 -11.40 -36.48 -2.73
CA TYR A 54 -11.10 -35.11 -3.15
C TYR A 54 -11.14 -34.12 -1.98
N GLY A 55 -12.15 -34.21 -1.12
CA GLY A 55 -12.31 -33.35 0.05
C GLY A 55 -11.19 -33.51 1.09
N SER A 56 -10.51 -34.67 1.10
CA SER A 56 -9.37 -34.92 1.98
C SER A 56 -8.06 -34.28 1.50
N LEU A 57 -8.00 -33.80 0.25
CA LEU A 57 -6.80 -33.21 -0.33
C LEU A 57 -6.77 -31.71 -0.07
N SER A 58 -5.60 -31.25 0.39
CA SER A 58 -5.30 -29.84 0.52
C SER A 58 -5.04 -29.21 -0.85
N ASP A 59 -5.07 -27.88 -0.90
CA ASP A 59 -4.66 -27.16 -2.10
C ASP A 59 -3.20 -27.47 -2.45
N GLU A 60 -2.33 -27.59 -1.45
CA GLU A 60 -0.90 -27.89 -1.65
C GLU A 60 -0.67 -29.28 -2.24
N ASP A 61 -1.43 -30.31 -1.80
CA ASP A 61 -1.36 -31.65 -2.39
C ASP A 61 -1.64 -31.62 -3.91
N LEU A 62 -2.60 -30.80 -4.33
CA LEU A 62 -2.97 -30.66 -5.74
C LEU A 62 -1.92 -29.86 -6.52
N LEU A 63 -1.38 -28.78 -5.94
CA LEU A 63 -0.36 -27.96 -6.58
C LEU A 63 0.97 -28.71 -6.72
N ASP A 64 1.32 -29.58 -5.77
CA ASP A 64 2.51 -30.44 -5.84
C ASP A 64 2.49 -31.40 -7.03
N VAL A 65 1.31 -31.89 -7.44
CA VAL A 65 1.19 -32.70 -8.67
C VAL A 65 1.65 -31.91 -9.89
N LEU A 66 1.32 -30.61 -9.97
CA LEU A 66 1.77 -29.75 -11.07
C LEU A 66 3.28 -29.48 -11.00
N ARG A 67 3.83 -29.25 -9.80
CA ARG A 67 5.25 -28.95 -9.61
C ARG A 67 6.13 -30.16 -9.96
N ARG A 68 5.81 -31.35 -9.45
CA ARG A 68 6.54 -32.59 -9.77
C ARG A 68 6.52 -32.86 -11.27
N ARG A 69 5.34 -32.74 -11.91
CA ARG A 69 5.26 -32.91 -13.36
C ARG A 69 6.06 -31.85 -14.11
N ALA A 70 6.08 -30.62 -13.61
CA ALA A 70 6.88 -29.56 -14.22
C ALA A 70 8.39 -29.83 -14.11
N GLU A 71 8.86 -30.37 -12.99
CA GLU A 71 10.25 -30.78 -12.76
C GLU A 71 10.67 -31.85 -13.76
N GLU A 72 9.85 -32.89 -13.92
CA GLU A 72 10.08 -33.96 -14.91
C GLU A 72 10.17 -33.43 -16.34
N LEU A 73 9.30 -32.48 -16.71
CA LEU A 73 9.25 -31.91 -18.05
C LEU A 73 10.24 -30.76 -18.27
N GLY A 74 10.83 -30.23 -17.20
CA GLY A 74 11.60 -28.98 -17.22
C GLY A 74 10.79 -27.73 -17.61
N ARG A 75 9.45 -27.79 -17.58
CA ARG A 75 8.52 -26.70 -17.98
C ARG A 75 7.13 -26.90 -17.40
N SER A 76 6.30 -25.86 -17.44
CA SER A 76 4.89 -25.96 -17.03
C SER A 76 4.11 -27.03 -17.83
N PRO A 77 3.41 -27.96 -17.18
CA PRO A 77 2.67 -29.02 -17.86
C PRO A 77 1.41 -28.50 -18.55
N ALA A 78 1.14 -29.00 -19.75
CA ALA A 78 -0.15 -28.86 -20.42
C ALA A 78 -1.19 -29.76 -19.74
N GLN A 79 -2.48 -29.40 -19.87
CA GLN A 79 -3.58 -30.18 -19.30
C GLN A 79 -3.46 -31.66 -19.66
N LYS A 80 -3.29 -31.99 -20.95
CA LYS A 80 -3.20 -33.37 -21.42
C LYS A 80 -2.02 -34.18 -20.86
N GLU A 81 -1.01 -33.52 -20.27
CA GLU A 81 0.19 -34.15 -19.69
C GLU A 81 -0.01 -34.54 -18.22
N ILE A 82 -1.20 -34.29 -17.68
CA ILE A 82 -1.63 -34.62 -16.31
C ILE A 82 -2.80 -35.61 -16.38
N TYR A 83 -2.77 -36.62 -15.51
CA TYR A 83 -3.82 -37.64 -15.43
C TYR A 83 -5.19 -37.05 -15.08
N TRP A 84 -6.26 -37.60 -15.66
CA TRP A 84 -7.56 -36.95 -15.71
C TRP A 84 -8.17 -36.61 -14.35
N VAL A 85 -7.96 -37.46 -13.34
CA VAL A 85 -8.45 -37.23 -11.97
C VAL A 85 -7.87 -35.94 -11.41
N TRP A 86 -6.55 -35.78 -11.49
CA TRP A 86 -5.87 -34.56 -11.04
C TRP A 86 -6.34 -33.33 -11.82
N ARG A 87 -6.56 -33.46 -13.15
CA ARG A 87 -7.12 -32.36 -13.95
C ARG A 87 -8.49 -31.93 -13.45
N ALA A 88 -9.36 -32.89 -13.14
CA ALA A 88 -10.70 -32.62 -12.64
C ALA A 88 -10.64 -31.90 -11.29
N TYR A 89 -9.77 -32.36 -10.38
CA TYR A 89 -9.61 -31.77 -9.04
C TYR A 89 -9.03 -30.36 -9.09
N LEU A 90 -8.00 -30.14 -9.92
CA LEU A 90 -7.39 -28.83 -10.14
C LEU A 90 -8.40 -27.85 -10.75
N ARG A 91 -9.22 -28.31 -11.71
CA ARG A 91 -10.28 -27.50 -12.31
C ARG A 91 -11.38 -27.16 -11.31
N GLN A 92 -11.77 -28.11 -10.47
CA GLN A 92 -12.76 -27.89 -9.42
C GLN A 92 -12.28 -26.89 -8.37
N ARG A 93 -10.99 -26.95 -7.99
CA ARG A 93 -10.43 -26.12 -6.91
C ARG A 93 -9.99 -24.73 -7.37
N PHE A 94 -9.31 -24.65 -8.51
CA PHE A 94 -8.67 -23.42 -9.00
C PHE A 94 -9.32 -22.83 -10.27
N GLY A 95 -10.34 -23.49 -10.80
CA GLY A 95 -11.05 -23.05 -11.99
C GLY A 95 -10.25 -23.29 -13.28
N LYS A 96 -9.71 -22.22 -13.87
CA LYS A 96 -9.00 -22.32 -15.17
C LYS A 96 -7.58 -22.85 -14.97
N TRP A 97 -7.08 -23.65 -15.91
CA TRP A 97 -5.72 -24.22 -15.84
C TRP A 97 -4.59 -23.20 -15.61
N PRO A 98 -4.59 -22.00 -16.26
CA PRO A 98 -3.58 -20.99 -15.96
C PRO A 98 -3.59 -20.51 -14.51
N TYR A 99 -4.73 -20.56 -13.83
CA TYR A 99 -4.84 -20.19 -12.41
C TYR A 99 -4.22 -21.25 -11.51
N ALA A 100 -4.46 -22.53 -11.80
CA ALA A 100 -3.81 -23.64 -11.11
C ALA A 100 -2.27 -23.59 -11.27
N LEU A 101 -1.78 -23.35 -12.50
CA LEU A 101 -0.35 -23.16 -12.75
C LEU A 101 0.21 -21.95 -11.98
N THR A 102 -0.50 -20.82 -11.99
CA THR A 102 -0.07 -19.62 -11.25
C THR A 102 0.00 -19.89 -9.75
N ALA A 103 -1.00 -20.57 -9.19
CA ALA A 103 -1.03 -20.98 -7.77
C ALA A 103 0.12 -21.93 -7.43
N ALA A 104 0.51 -22.82 -8.35
CA ALA A 104 1.67 -23.69 -8.19
C ALA A 104 3.01 -22.95 -8.34
N GLY A 105 3.00 -21.64 -8.66
CA GLY A 105 4.20 -20.85 -8.92
C GLY A 105 4.82 -21.09 -10.30
N LEU A 106 4.05 -21.64 -11.25
CA LEU A 106 4.47 -21.98 -12.61
C LEU A 106 3.97 -20.94 -13.64
N SER A 107 4.65 -20.84 -14.77
CA SER A 107 4.23 -20.01 -15.90
C SER A 107 2.87 -20.45 -16.45
N LYS A 108 2.04 -19.46 -16.81
CA LYS A 108 0.74 -19.67 -17.48
C LYS A 108 0.88 -20.27 -18.89
N SER A 109 2.04 -20.10 -19.53
CA SER A 109 2.33 -20.72 -20.83
C SER A 109 2.71 -22.19 -20.62
N ALA A 110 1.74 -23.07 -20.83
CA ALA A 110 1.87 -24.51 -20.68
C ALA A 110 2.32 -25.20 -21.98
N GLY A 111 2.82 -26.43 -21.89
CA GLY A 111 3.18 -27.21 -23.08
C GLY A 111 4.55 -26.85 -23.64
N SER A 112 4.92 -27.42 -24.78
CA SER A 112 6.24 -27.25 -25.43
C SER A 112 6.57 -25.81 -25.85
N GLY A 113 5.57 -24.94 -25.99
CA GLY A 113 5.76 -23.50 -26.23
C GLY A 113 5.92 -22.66 -24.96
N GLY A 114 5.89 -23.29 -23.78
CA GLY A 114 6.09 -22.65 -22.48
C GLY A 114 7.54 -22.30 -22.19
N LYS A 115 7.78 -21.40 -21.22
CA LYS A 115 9.12 -21.12 -20.72
C LYS A 115 9.65 -22.33 -19.92
N SER A 116 10.93 -22.66 -20.06
CA SER A 116 11.57 -23.66 -19.20
C SER A 116 11.56 -23.22 -17.74
N LEU A 117 11.59 -24.17 -16.81
CA LEU A 117 11.68 -23.88 -15.37
C LEU A 117 12.93 -23.07 -15.02
N ALA A 118 14.08 -23.41 -15.60
CA ALA A 118 15.33 -22.68 -15.40
C ALA A 118 15.19 -21.19 -15.78
N ARG A 119 14.56 -20.89 -16.92
CA ARG A 119 14.30 -19.51 -17.34
C ARG A 119 13.31 -18.80 -16.40
N GLN A 120 12.26 -19.50 -15.96
CA GLN A 120 11.30 -18.93 -15.01
C GLN A 120 11.97 -18.59 -13.67
N GLU A 121 12.88 -19.44 -13.21
CA GLU A 121 13.62 -19.22 -11.98
C GLU A 121 14.61 -18.06 -12.10
N GLU A 122 15.33 -17.96 -13.22
CA GLU A 122 16.21 -16.83 -13.52
C GLU A 122 15.44 -15.50 -13.52
N GLU A 123 14.31 -15.42 -14.22
CA GLU A 123 13.43 -14.24 -14.24
C GLU A 123 12.95 -13.89 -12.82
N ARG A 124 12.61 -14.90 -12.00
CA ARG A 124 12.22 -14.70 -10.59
C ARG A 124 13.37 -14.14 -9.76
N ARG A 125 14.59 -14.66 -9.92
CA ARG A 125 15.80 -14.15 -9.22
C ARG A 125 16.11 -12.72 -9.64
N GLN A 126 16.04 -12.41 -10.94
CA GLN A 126 16.24 -11.05 -11.46
C GLN A 126 15.20 -10.09 -10.87
N ARG A 127 13.91 -10.46 -10.87
CA ARG A 127 12.85 -9.67 -10.24
C ARG A 127 13.11 -9.44 -8.75
N ALA A 128 13.50 -10.49 -8.02
CA ALA A 128 13.80 -10.39 -6.61
C ALA A 128 14.99 -9.46 -6.33
N ALA A 129 16.03 -9.50 -7.17
CA ALA A 129 17.18 -8.62 -7.07
C ALA A 129 16.78 -7.14 -7.27
N LEU A 130 15.97 -6.83 -8.29
CA LEU A 130 15.47 -5.48 -8.54
C LEU A 130 14.60 -4.96 -7.38
N LEU A 131 13.72 -5.79 -6.82
CA LEU A 131 12.93 -5.41 -5.63
C LEU A 131 13.82 -5.22 -4.38
N SER A 132 14.91 -6.00 -4.26
CA SER A 132 15.89 -5.81 -3.19
C SER A 132 16.64 -4.49 -3.34
N GLU A 133 16.93 -4.06 -4.56
CA GLU A 133 17.54 -2.76 -4.83
C GLU A 133 16.64 -1.60 -4.40
N VAL A 134 15.33 -1.71 -4.63
CA VAL A 134 14.34 -0.73 -4.13
C VAL A 134 14.39 -0.62 -2.60
N ARG A 135 14.44 -1.75 -1.89
CA ARG A 135 14.55 -1.77 -0.42
C ARG A 135 15.85 -1.13 0.05
N ARG A 136 16.97 -1.48 -0.59
CA ARG A 136 18.29 -0.91 -0.27
C ARG A 136 18.30 0.59 -0.47
N ALA A 137 17.81 1.08 -1.62
CA ALA A 137 17.72 2.50 -1.90
C ALA A 137 16.82 3.23 -0.90
N ALA A 138 15.71 2.61 -0.47
CA ALA A 138 14.86 3.19 0.56
C ALA A 138 15.61 3.35 1.91
N ALA A 139 16.40 2.34 2.28
CA ALA A 139 17.22 2.38 3.49
C ALA A 139 18.36 3.42 3.39
N GLU A 140 19.07 3.49 2.25
CA GLU A 140 20.18 4.43 2.02
C GLU A 140 19.70 5.89 1.96
N LEU A 141 18.56 6.14 1.29
CA LEU A 141 18.01 7.49 1.17
C LEU A 141 17.28 7.95 2.44
N GLY A 142 16.94 7.04 3.36
CA GLY A 142 16.08 7.32 4.50
C GLY A 142 14.67 7.78 4.12
N ARG A 143 14.25 7.56 2.86
CA ARG A 143 12.95 7.93 2.29
C ARG A 143 12.52 6.92 1.24
N VAL A 144 11.24 6.97 0.88
CA VAL A 144 10.73 6.20 -0.28
C VAL A 144 11.45 6.70 -1.55
N PRO A 145 12.10 5.81 -2.33
CA PRO A 145 12.78 6.18 -3.56
C PRO A 145 11.76 6.62 -4.62
N HIS A 146 12.13 7.65 -5.38
CA HIS A 146 11.39 8.12 -6.54
C HIS A 146 11.82 7.30 -7.78
N PRO A 147 10.97 7.09 -8.81
CA PRO A 147 11.35 6.35 -10.03
C PRO A 147 12.66 6.83 -10.68
N LYS A 148 12.91 8.14 -10.62
CA LYS A 148 14.15 8.76 -11.14
C LYS A 148 15.42 8.36 -10.38
N ASP A 149 15.28 7.94 -9.12
CA ASP A 149 16.41 7.47 -8.31
C ASP A 149 16.88 6.07 -8.77
N LEU A 150 16.00 5.30 -9.44
CA LEU A 150 16.23 3.91 -9.84
C LEU A 150 15.76 3.62 -11.28
N PRO A 151 16.39 4.22 -12.30
CA PRO A 151 15.97 4.06 -13.69
C PRO A 151 16.10 2.61 -14.20
N GLN A 152 17.11 1.86 -13.75
CA GLN A 152 17.32 0.46 -14.15
C GLN A 152 16.21 -0.46 -13.61
N VAL A 153 15.76 -0.23 -12.37
CA VAL A 153 14.61 -0.93 -11.79
C VAL A 153 13.34 -0.64 -12.57
N CYS A 154 13.12 0.62 -12.94
CA CYS A 154 11.98 1.00 -13.76
C CYS A 154 11.97 0.24 -15.09
N GLU A 155 13.11 0.15 -15.78
CA GLU A 155 13.22 -0.57 -17.04
C GLU A 155 12.96 -2.07 -16.87
N GLY A 156 13.57 -2.70 -15.86
CA GLY A 156 13.46 -4.13 -15.62
C GLY A 156 12.06 -4.58 -15.20
N LEU A 157 11.30 -3.75 -14.48
CA LEU A 157 10.00 -4.12 -13.90
C LEU A 157 8.78 -3.58 -14.66
N ARG A 158 8.95 -2.72 -15.67
CA ARG A 158 7.85 -2.05 -16.41
C ARG A 158 6.82 -2.99 -17.05
N ARG A 159 7.19 -4.23 -17.33
CA ARG A 159 6.30 -5.22 -17.96
C ARG A 159 5.46 -5.99 -16.94
N GLU A 160 5.91 -6.04 -15.69
CA GLU A 160 5.28 -6.81 -14.62
C GLU A 160 4.43 -5.93 -13.70
N TYR A 161 4.82 -4.67 -13.52
CA TYR A 161 4.13 -3.71 -12.65
C TYR A 161 3.65 -2.51 -13.45
N ALA A 162 2.38 -2.15 -13.28
CA ALA A 162 1.76 -1.03 -13.98
C ALA A 162 2.22 0.32 -13.44
N THR A 163 2.46 0.41 -12.12
CA THR A 163 2.84 1.64 -11.45
C THR A 163 4.04 1.46 -10.52
N TRP A 164 4.77 2.54 -10.25
CA TRP A 164 5.81 2.55 -9.22
C TRP A 164 5.27 2.23 -7.82
N ALA A 165 4.00 2.57 -7.56
CA ALA A 165 3.36 2.21 -6.29
C ALA A 165 3.26 0.69 -6.12
N ASP A 166 2.97 -0.05 -7.20
CA ASP A 166 2.93 -1.51 -7.17
C ASP A 166 4.32 -2.11 -6.92
N VAL A 167 5.37 -1.50 -7.49
CA VAL A 167 6.77 -1.89 -7.24
C VAL A 167 7.14 -1.68 -5.78
N LEU A 168 6.81 -0.52 -5.20
CA LEU A 168 7.06 -0.23 -3.79
C LEU A 168 6.30 -1.19 -2.86
N ALA A 169 5.04 -1.49 -3.17
CA ALA A 169 4.24 -2.47 -2.44
C ALA A 169 4.84 -3.87 -2.52
N ALA A 170 5.26 -4.32 -3.72
CA ALA A 170 5.93 -5.60 -3.92
C ALA A 170 7.30 -5.66 -3.22
N ALA A 171 7.99 -4.53 -3.11
CA ALA A 171 9.21 -4.39 -2.34
C ALA A 171 8.94 -4.31 -0.82
N GLY A 172 7.70 -4.21 -0.35
CA GLY A 172 7.39 -4.04 1.07
C GLY A 172 7.85 -2.69 1.64
N VAL A 173 8.00 -1.67 0.78
CA VAL A 173 8.34 -0.31 1.18
C VAL A 173 7.03 0.45 1.43
N GLU A 174 6.68 0.62 2.71
CA GLU A 174 5.47 1.36 3.07
C GLU A 174 5.56 2.83 2.66
N ARG A 175 4.51 3.32 1.99
CA ARG A 175 4.29 4.75 1.76
C ARG A 175 3.79 5.40 3.04
N VAL A 176 4.62 5.45 4.08
CA VAL A 176 4.32 6.37 5.18
C VAL A 176 4.37 7.78 4.60
N ARG A 177 3.45 8.66 4.99
CA ARG A 177 3.45 10.09 4.63
C ARG A 177 4.61 10.82 5.33
N THR A 178 5.82 10.26 5.25
CA THR A 178 6.98 10.64 6.05
C THR A 178 7.74 11.74 5.35
N VAL A 179 7.55 12.94 5.89
CA VAL A 179 8.69 13.84 6.06
C VAL A 179 9.84 13.07 6.69
N HIS A 180 11.06 13.31 6.24
CA HIS A 180 12.25 12.58 6.63
C HIS A 180 13.42 13.55 6.79
N PRO A 181 14.33 13.30 7.73
CA PRO A 181 15.49 14.17 7.92
C PRO A 181 16.43 14.05 6.70
N VAL A 182 16.85 15.19 6.16
CA VAL A 182 17.86 15.24 5.10
C VAL A 182 19.19 15.59 5.75
N THR A 183 20.08 14.61 5.90
CA THR A 183 21.32 14.76 6.68
C THR A 183 22.47 15.35 5.86
N ASP A 184 22.43 15.22 4.54
CA ASP A 184 23.49 15.56 3.60
C ASP A 184 23.33 16.97 2.97
N LEU A 185 22.72 17.91 3.69
CA LEU A 185 22.53 19.28 3.20
C LEU A 185 23.87 20.03 3.10
N ASP A 186 24.16 20.61 1.94
CA ASP A 186 25.31 21.49 1.74
C ASP A 186 25.15 22.82 2.49
N ALA A 187 26.24 23.59 2.59
CA ALA A 187 26.26 24.85 3.35
C ALA A 187 25.26 25.88 2.80
N ARG A 188 25.01 25.87 1.48
CA ARG A 188 24.08 26.78 0.82
C ARG A 188 22.63 26.45 1.20
N CYS A 189 22.26 25.17 1.18
CA CYS A 189 20.94 24.69 1.57
C CYS A 189 20.68 24.98 3.06
N ARG A 190 21.68 24.78 3.93
CA ARG A 190 21.56 25.13 5.36
C ARG A 190 21.31 26.63 5.55
N ALA A 191 22.05 27.49 4.87
CA ALA A 191 21.83 28.94 4.92
C ALA A 191 20.41 29.32 4.45
N MET A 192 19.93 28.73 3.36
CA MET A 192 18.56 28.95 2.85
C MET A 192 17.48 28.47 3.84
N LEU A 193 17.70 27.35 4.54
CA LEU A 193 16.79 26.88 5.58
C LEU A 193 16.75 27.83 6.78
N GLU A 194 17.90 28.37 7.20
CA GLU A 194 17.93 29.39 8.27
C GLU A 194 17.23 30.69 7.84
N MET A 195 17.40 31.12 6.58
CA MET A 195 16.63 32.26 6.03
C MET A 195 15.12 31.99 6.07
N LEU A 196 14.70 30.80 5.67
CA LEU A 196 13.30 30.39 5.70
C LEU A 196 12.75 30.34 7.14
N LYS A 197 13.57 29.89 8.08
CA LYS A 197 13.23 29.84 9.51
C LYS A 197 13.11 31.25 10.10
N ALA A 198 14.01 32.17 9.76
CA ALA A 198 13.93 33.57 10.14
C ALA A 198 12.64 34.21 9.60
N GLN A 199 12.32 33.98 8.33
CA GLN A 199 11.06 34.44 7.74
C GLN A 199 9.84 33.86 8.46
N ALA A 200 9.88 32.59 8.86
CA ALA A 200 8.79 31.99 9.63
C ALA A 200 8.60 32.66 11.00
N VAL A 201 9.71 32.99 11.69
CA VAL A 201 9.68 33.72 12.96
C VAL A 201 9.08 35.11 12.79
N GLU A 202 9.46 35.84 11.74
CA GLU A 202 8.89 37.15 11.41
C GLU A 202 7.38 37.08 11.11
N LEU A 203 6.95 36.04 10.40
CA LEU A 203 5.53 35.79 10.12
C LEU A 203 4.76 35.27 11.36
N GLY A 204 5.45 34.82 12.40
CA GLY A 204 4.86 34.16 13.57
C GLY A 204 4.25 32.78 13.28
N ARG A 205 4.46 32.23 12.08
CA ARG A 205 3.92 30.96 11.58
C ARG A 205 4.77 30.41 10.42
N ALA A 206 4.49 29.18 10.01
CA ALA A 206 5.07 28.65 8.78
C ALA A 206 4.67 29.50 7.55
N PRO A 207 5.62 29.81 6.64
CA PRO A 207 5.32 30.55 5.42
C PRO A 207 4.50 29.71 4.44
N LEU A 208 3.63 30.37 3.70
CA LEU A 208 2.93 29.77 2.56
C LEU A 208 3.91 29.58 1.41
N ARG A 209 3.63 28.60 0.55
CA ARG A 209 4.46 28.30 -0.62
C ARG A 209 4.63 29.50 -1.58
N SER A 210 3.65 30.40 -1.61
CA SER A 210 3.64 31.61 -2.44
C SER A 210 4.31 32.82 -1.78
N GLU A 211 4.59 32.77 -0.47
CA GLU A 211 5.24 33.87 0.28
C GLU A 211 6.77 33.77 0.23
N VAL A 212 7.30 32.69 -0.34
CA VAL A 212 8.73 32.40 -0.38
C VAL A 212 9.21 32.54 -1.80
N ASP A 213 10.36 33.20 -1.96
CA ASP A 213 11.01 33.40 -3.24
C ASP A 213 11.12 32.09 -4.05
N GLU A 214 10.81 32.16 -5.34
CA GLU A 214 10.73 30.99 -6.23
C GLU A 214 12.08 30.28 -6.35
N THR A 215 13.19 31.04 -6.38
CA THR A 215 14.52 30.46 -6.53
C THR A 215 14.93 29.71 -5.26
N LEU A 216 14.73 30.32 -4.09
CA LEU A 216 14.96 29.70 -2.78
C LEU A 216 14.11 28.43 -2.62
N ARG A 217 12.81 28.56 -2.91
CA ARG A 217 11.84 27.46 -2.84
C ARG A 217 12.22 26.31 -3.77
N GLY A 218 12.58 26.61 -5.02
CA GLY A 218 12.96 25.63 -6.02
C GLY A 218 14.19 24.84 -5.61
N THR A 219 15.24 25.52 -5.13
CA THR A 219 16.46 24.87 -4.63
C THR A 219 16.16 23.94 -3.45
N LEU A 220 15.44 24.42 -2.43
CA LEU A 220 15.13 23.62 -1.25
C LEU A 220 14.21 22.44 -1.55
N VAL A 221 13.20 22.62 -2.42
CA VAL A 221 12.28 21.52 -2.82
C VAL A 221 13.02 20.47 -3.64
N ASN A 222 13.91 20.86 -4.55
CA ASN A 222 14.71 19.90 -5.30
C ASN A 222 15.62 19.09 -4.37
N ARG A 223 16.17 19.70 -3.33
CA ARG A 223 17.04 19.00 -2.37
C ARG A 223 16.27 18.14 -1.36
N CYS A 224 15.18 18.66 -0.82
CA CYS A 224 14.39 18.00 0.23
C CYS A 224 13.22 17.16 -0.32
N GLY A 225 13.02 17.13 -1.63
CA GLY A 225 11.99 16.37 -2.34
C GLY A 225 10.58 16.99 -2.32
N SER A 226 10.17 17.69 -1.24
CA SER A 226 8.86 18.35 -1.17
C SER A 226 8.85 19.55 -0.25
N TRP A 227 7.90 20.48 -0.46
CA TRP A 227 7.70 21.64 0.42
C TRP A 227 7.42 21.26 1.88
N ARG A 228 6.62 20.20 2.08
CA ARG A 228 6.33 19.67 3.42
C ARG A 228 7.60 19.18 4.11
N ASN A 229 8.51 18.57 3.35
CA ASN A 229 9.79 18.11 3.89
C ASN A 229 10.78 19.24 4.15
N VAL A 230 10.73 20.32 3.36
CA VAL A 230 11.50 21.55 3.63
C VAL A 230 11.10 22.15 4.98
N LEU A 231 9.79 22.31 5.22
CA LEU A 231 9.29 22.80 6.51
C LEU A 231 9.68 21.86 7.66
N TYR A 232 9.64 20.55 7.43
CA TYR A 232 10.10 19.58 8.42
C TYR A 232 11.58 19.75 8.81
N GLN A 233 12.47 20.09 7.87
CA GLN A 233 13.90 20.31 8.19
C GLN A 233 14.11 21.46 9.20
N ILE A 234 13.17 22.40 9.27
CA ILE A 234 13.20 23.53 10.20
C ILE A 234 12.20 23.38 11.36
N GLY A 235 11.63 22.18 11.55
CA GLY A 235 10.71 21.87 12.64
C GLY A 235 9.31 22.46 12.47
N LEU A 236 8.89 22.76 11.23
CA LEU A 236 7.61 23.39 10.92
C LEU A 236 6.64 22.44 10.19
N GLU A 237 5.36 22.71 10.36
CA GLU A 237 4.26 22.08 9.62
C GLU A 237 3.64 23.07 8.62
N PRO A 238 3.13 22.60 7.48
CA PRO A 238 2.46 23.48 6.52
C PRO A 238 1.15 24.04 7.08
N VAL A 239 0.81 25.27 6.67
CA VAL A 239 -0.53 25.82 6.83
C VAL A 239 -1.51 24.99 6.00
N VAL A 240 -2.62 24.56 6.60
CA VAL A 240 -3.65 23.76 5.93
C VAL A 240 -5.02 24.42 6.03
N HIS A 241 -5.81 24.40 4.96
CA HIS A 241 -7.19 24.90 5.02
C HIS A 241 -8.09 23.95 5.83
N ILE A 242 -8.99 24.51 6.62
CA ILE A 242 -9.97 23.78 7.44
C ILE A 242 -10.98 23.06 6.54
N SER A 243 -11.47 23.73 5.51
CA SER A 243 -12.38 23.16 4.50
C SER A 243 -11.74 23.13 3.10
N PRO A 244 -10.81 22.20 2.83
CA PRO A 244 -10.18 22.11 1.53
C PRO A 244 -11.21 21.80 0.45
N PHE A 245 -11.13 22.51 -0.69
CA PHE A 245 -12.00 22.32 -1.88
C PHE A 245 -13.48 22.68 -1.72
N SER A 246 -13.90 23.33 -0.62
CA SER A 246 -15.30 23.75 -0.39
C SER A 246 -15.89 24.64 -1.49
N GLY A 247 -15.05 25.34 -2.25
CA GLY A 247 -15.43 26.16 -3.42
C GLY A 247 -14.96 25.61 -4.78
N ALA A 248 -14.47 24.37 -4.87
CA ALA A 248 -14.01 23.77 -6.10
C ALA A 248 -15.19 23.06 -6.82
N ALA A 249 -15.79 23.74 -7.80
CA ALA A 249 -16.77 23.10 -8.67
C ALA A 249 -16.12 21.95 -9.47
N LEU A 250 -16.84 20.83 -9.61
CA LEU A 250 -16.41 19.66 -10.39
C LEU A 250 -16.37 19.94 -11.90
N ASP A 251 -17.14 20.92 -12.36
CA ASP A 251 -17.12 21.37 -13.75
C ASP A 251 -15.93 22.29 -14.01
N ARG A 252 -14.87 21.72 -14.57
CA ARG A 252 -13.68 22.46 -15.03
C ARG A 252 -13.95 23.01 -16.43
N SER A 253 -14.69 24.11 -16.52
CA SER A 253 -14.60 24.97 -17.71
C SER A 253 -13.13 25.45 -17.86
N PRO A 254 -12.46 25.17 -18.99
CA PRO A 254 -11.08 25.59 -19.19
C PRO A 254 -11.03 27.11 -19.30
N GLY A 255 -10.33 27.77 -18.36
CA GLY A 255 -10.09 29.22 -18.46
C GLY A 255 -10.07 30.01 -17.15
N ARG A 256 -10.34 29.42 -15.98
CA ARG A 256 -10.24 30.13 -14.69
C ARG A 256 -9.34 29.39 -13.70
N THR A 257 -8.03 29.56 -13.83
CA THR A 257 -7.10 29.39 -12.71
C THR A 257 -7.37 30.52 -11.72
N ARG A 258 -8.21 30.27 -10.70
CA ARG A 258 -8.30 31.20 -9.57
C ARG A 258 -6.93 31.22 -8.87
N PRO A 259 -6.35 32.39 -8.61
CA PRO A 259 -5.11 32.47 -7.83
C PRO A 259 -5.35 31.84 -6.46
N HIS A 260 -4.33 31.14 -5.94
CA HIS A 260 -4.38 30.64 -4.57
C HIS A 260 -4.55 31.83 -3.61
N SER A 261 -5.58 31.79 -2.75
CA SER A 261 -5.78 32.83 -1.74
C SER A 261 -4.59 32.80 -0.77
N THR A 262 -4.00 33.96 -0.52
CA THR A 262 -2.96 34.15 0.51
C THR A 262 -3.55 34.42 1.88
N ALA A 263 -4.88 34.50 1.97
CA ALA A 263 -5.53 34.85 3.21
C ALA A 263 -5.69 33.64 4.13
N LEU A 264 -5.36 33.84 5.40
CA LEU A 264 -5.31 32.80 6.42
C LEU A 264 -6.65 32.56 7.13
N TYR A 265 -7.73 33.19 6.65
CA TYR A 265 -9.07 32.85 7.11
C TYR A 265 -9.35 31.38 6.74
N ASP A 266 -9.90 30.64 7.70
CA ASP A 266 -10.20 29.21 7.51
C ASP A 266 -8.97 28.29 7.31
N CYS A 267 -7.87 28.56 8.02
CA CYS A 267 -6.67 27.70 8.04
C CYS A 267 -6.30 27.21 9.45
N TYR A 268 -5.72 26.03 9.55
CA TYR A 268 -4.95 25.54 10.70
C TYR A 268 -3.46 25.74 10.48
N TYR A 269 -2.77 26.31 11.48
CA TYR A 269 -1.31 26.47 11.51
C TYR A 269 -0.84 26.72 12.94
N ARG A 270 0.41 26.34 13.26
CA ARG A 270 1.00 26.57 14.59
C ARG A 270 1.60 27.97 14.70
N LEU A 271 1.31 28.66 15.80
CA LEU A 271 1.98 29.91 16.16
C LEU A 271 3.37 29.60 16.72
N LEU A 272 4.40 30.30 16.23
CA LEU A 272 5.78 30.07 16.66
C LEU A 272 6.15 30.85 17.92
N SER A 273 5.59 32.04 18.10
CA SER A 273 5.89 32.91 19.25
C SER A 273 4.69 33.80 19.58
N PRO A 274 3.62 33.24 20.17
CA PRO A 274 2.46 34.03 20.56
C PRO A 274 2.85 35.10 21.60
N GLY A 275 2.28 36.29 21.47
CA GLY A 275 2.45 37.37 22.46
C GLY A 275 1.92 36.98 23.85
N PRO A 276 2.28 37.73 24.91
CA PRO A 276 1.87 37.44 26.28
C PRO A 276 0.35 37.39 26.45
N ASP A 277 -0.39 38.30 25.82
CA ASP A 277 -1.84 38.33 25.85
C ASP A 277 -2.47 37.12 25.16
N THR A 278 -1.93 36.71 24.00
CA THR A 278 -2.38 35.53 23.28
C THR A 278 -2.16 34.27 24.13
N ARG A 279 -1.01 34.14 24.80
CA ARG A 279 -0.74 33.00 25.71
C ARG A 279 -1.73 32.98 26.87
N ARG A 280 -1.93 34.12 27.54
CA ARG A 280 -2.88 34.25 28.66
C ARG A 280 -4.29 33.84 28.24
N ASN A 281 -4.73 34.32 27.08
CA ASN A 281 -6.04 34.00 26.53
C ASN A 281 -6.17 32.51 26.15
N LEU A 282 -5.12 31.90 25.58
CA LEU A 282 -5.10 30.47 25.29
C LEU A 282 -5.18 29.62 26.57
N THR A 283 -4.45 29.99 27.63
CA THR A 283 -4.51 29.32 28.93
C THR A 283 -5.92 29.39 29.53
N LEU A 284 -6.58 30.54 29.47
CA LEU A 284 -7.96 30.69 29.95
C LEU A 284 -8.91 29.73 29.22
N VAL A 285 -8.77 29.60 27.89
CA VAL A 285 -9.61 28.70 27.09
C VAL A 285 -9.29 27.23 27.38
N GLU A 286 -8.02 26.89 27.63
CA GLU A 286 -7.61 25.54 28.02
C GLU A 286 -8.18 25.13 29.38
N GLU A 287 -8.10 26.00 30.38
CA GLU A 287 -8.68 25.78 31.71
C GLU A 287 -10.19 25.60 31.65
N LEU A 288 -10.87 26.41 30.83
CA LEU A 288 -12.30 26.28 30.59
C LEU A 288 -12.65 24.97 29.88
N ALA A 289 -11.85 24.55 28.89
CA ALA A 289 -12.06 23.27 28.23
C ALA A 289 -11.90 22.09 29.21
N ARG A 290 -10.92 22.18 30.11
CA ARG A 290 -10.66 21.18 31.15
C ARG A 290 -11.81 21.10 32.14
N SER A 291 -12.38 22.22 32.57
CA SER A 291 -13.53 22.24 33.48
C SER A 291 -14.82 21.72 32.84
N LEU A 292 -15.01 21.97 31.54
CA LEU A 292 -16.17 21.50 30.78
C LEU A 292 -16.05 20.04 30.30
N GLY A 293 -14.84 19.47 30.28
CA GLY A 293 -14.56 18.15 29.68
C GLY A 293 -14.75 18.10 28.16
N ARG A 294 -14.85 19.26 27.50
CA ARG A 294 -15.07 19.41 26.06
C ARG A 294 -14.55 20.78 25.57
N PRO A 295 -14.28 20.95 24.27
CA PRO A 295 -14.00 22.27 23.71
C PRO A 295 -15.12 23.28 24.02
N PRO A 296 -14.79 24.50 24.45
CA PRO A 296 -15.79 25.51 24.79
C PRO A 296 -16.49 26.04 23.53
N LYS A 297 -17.81 26.22 23.62
CA LYS A 297 -18.62 26.88 22.60
C LYS A 297 -18.31 28.37 22.57
N ARG A 298 -18.54 29.02 21.42
CA ARG A 298 -18.22 30.45 21.21
C ARG A 298 -18.85 31.40 22.24
N GLY A 299 -20.01 31.05 22.80
CA GLY A 299 -20.71 31.84 23.82
C GLY A 299 -20.22 31.61 25.25
N GLU A 300 -19.45 30.55 25.49
CA GLU A 300 -18.90 30.20 26.82
C GLU A 300 -17.59 30.94 27.12
N VAL A 301 -17.00 31.58 26.11
CA VAL A 301 -15.74 32.34 26.21
C VAL A 301 -16.05 33.84 26.13
N PRO A 302 -15.46 34.68 26.99
CA PRO A 302 -15.65 36.13 26.93
C PRO A 302 -15.41 36.69 25.53
N ALA A 303 -16.31 37.55 25.05
CA ALA A 303 -16.29 38.05 23.68
C ALA A 303 -15.00 38.82 23.33
N GLN A 304 -14.35 39.45 24.31
CA GLN A 304 -13.05 40.11 24.14
C GLN A 304 -11.92 39.10 23.92
N VAL A 305 -11.80 38.09 24.79
CA VAL A 305 -10.82 37.00 24.68
C VAL A 305 -10.98 36.30 23.32
N ARG A 306 -12.21 35.99 22.93
CA ARG A 306 -12.51 35.36 21.64
C ARG A 306 -12.10 36.21 20.43
N ARG A 307 -12.27 37.55 20.48
CA ARG A 307 -11.82 38.46 19.42
C ARG A 307 -10.30 38.50 19.34
N GLN A 308 -9.63 38.72 20.47
CA GLN A 308 -8.16 38.75 20.53
C GLN A 308 -7.52 37.44 20.04
N LEU A 309 -8.11 36.29 20.37
CA LEU A 309 -7.65 34.99 19.87
C LEU A 309 -7.93 34.80 18.37
N GLN A 310 -9.05 35.30 17.86
CA GLN A 310 -9.32 35.30 16.41
C GLN A 310 -8.32 36.16 15.65
N ASP A 311 -7.99 37.34 16.17
CA ASP A 311 -7.03 38.24 15.54
C ASP A 311 -5.62 37.64 15.55
N ALA A 312 -5.20 37.05 16.67
CA ALA A 312 -3.87 36.44 16.80
C ALA A 312 -3.73 35.09 16.05
N CYS A 313 -4.80 34.28 16.00
CA CYS A 313 -4.76 32.95 15.39
C CYS A 313 -5.37 32.92 13.97
N GLY A 314 -5.81 34.05 13.43
CA GLY A 314 -6.54 34.16 12.15
C GLY A 314 -7.98 33.62 12.18
N SER A 315 -8.29 32.67 13.07
CA SER A 315 -9.66 32.17 13.28
C SER A 315 -9.83 31.55 14.68
N TRP A 316 -11.10 31.43 15.10
CA TRP A 316 -11.44 30.74 16.36
C TRP A 316 -11.11 29.25 16.28
N ALA A 317 -11.33 28.63 15.12
CA ALA A 317 -11.00 27.23 14.89
C ALA A 317 -9.48 27.00 15.02
N ASN A 318 -8.66 27.90 14.49
CA ASN A 318 -7.20 27.80 14.67
C ASN A 318 -6.75 28.08 16.11
N ALA A 319 -7.47 28.91 16.86
CA ALA A 319 -7.22 29.09 18.29
C ALA A 319 -7.45 27.78 19.08
N LEU A 320 -8.52 27.04 18.77
CA LEU A 320 -8.74 25.70 19.33
C LEU A 320 -7.70 24.68 18.83
N TYR A 321 -7.26 24.79 17.57
CA TYR A 321 -6.17 23.97 17.02
C TYR A 321 -4.86 24.14 17.80
N GLN A 322 -4.52 25.37 18.24
CA GLN A 322 -3.34 25.59 19.09
C GLN A 322 -3.37 24.72 20.34
N LEU A 323 -4.56 24.51 20.92
CA LEU A 323 -4.78 23.74 22.15
C LEU A 323 -5.03 22.25 21.90
N GLY A 324 -5.04 21.79 20.65
CA GLY A 324 -5.43 20.41 20.31
C GLY A 324 -6.93 20.14 20.50
N LEU A 325 -7.76 21.17 20.61
CA LEU A 325 -9.20 21.09 20.87
C LEU A 325 -10.05 21.19 19.59
N HIS A 326 -9.46 20.91 18.43
CA HIS A 326 -10.13 20.98 17.14
C HIS A 326 -10.88 19.67 16.86
N THR A 327 -12.05 19.76 16.23
CA THR A 327 -12.75 18.59 15.71
C THR A 327 -12.10 18.19 14.40
N GLU A 328 -11.34 17.09 14.37
CA GLU A 328 -10.88 16.52 13.11
C GLU A 328 -12.10 16.15 12.24
N PRO A 329 -12.10 16.46 10.93
CA PRO A 329 -13.05 15.85 10.03
C PRO A 329 -12.83 14.33 10.06
N GLN A 330 -13.88 13.55 10.36
CA GLN A 330 -13.84 12.10 10.39
C GLN A 330 -13.16 11.56 9.12
N GLY A 331 -11.90 11.11 9.24
CA GLY A 331 -11.12 10.72 8.08
C GLY A 331 -9.60 10.85 8.19
N ALA A 332 -8.99 10.77 9.37
CA ALA A 332 -7.57 10.49 9.53
C ALA A 332 -7.38 9.75 10.87
N GLY A 333 -6.68 8.62 10.82
CA GLY A 333 -6.56 7.68 11.93
C GLY A 333 -6.05 8.35 13.20
N ALA A 334 -6.78 8.13 14.28
CA ALA A 334 -6.28 8.32 15.63
C ALA A 334 -4.97 7.52 15.79
N PRO A 335 -3.94 8.08 16.43
CA PRO A 335 -2.89 7.24 16.99
C PRO A 335 -3.53 6.43 18.11
N VAL A 336 -3.51 5.11 17.97
CA VAL A 336 -3.81 4.19 19.07
C VAL A 336 -2.80 4.48 20.18
N GLN A 337 -3.28 5.02 21.30
CA GLN A 337 -2.56 5.01 22.56
C GLN A 337 -3.12 3.89 23.43
N LYS A 338 -2.43 2.76 23.46
CA LYS A 338 -1.83 2.16 24.65
C LYS A 338 -0.94 1.00 24.26
#